data_AF-A0ABD0LKM1-F1
#
_entry.id   AF-A0ABD0LKM1-F1
#
_cell.length_a   1.000
_cell.length_b   1.000
_cell.length_c   1.000
_cell.angle_alpha   90.00
_cell.angle_beta   90.00
_cell.angle_gamma   90.00
#
_symmetry.space_group_name_H-M   'P 1'
#
loop_
_entity.id
_entity.type
_entity.pdbx_description
1 polymer ?
#
loop_
_entity_poly.entity_id
_entity_poly.type
_entity_poly.pdbx_seq_one_letter_code
_entity_poly.pdbx_strand_id
1 'polypeptide(L)'
;MVDEATKKTLAQIPLLKTKAGPRDGEQWIQRLKEEYQSLIQYVKNNKEMPVTYPTTAPEIALPELDGKTAKMYRGGKICLTDHFKPLWARNVPKFGIAHAMALGLGPWLAVEVPDLIARGVVTHKDTSSDKS
;
A
#
# COMPACT_ATOMS: atom_id res chain seq x y z
N MET A 1 15.77 -2.54 -12.77
CA MET A 1 15.97 -1.10 -12.48
C MET A 1 14.64 -0.54 -11.98
N VAL A 2 14.61 0.23 -10.88
CA VAL A 2 13.36 0.90 -10.44
C VAL A 2 13.02 2.00 -11.45
N ASP A 3 11.78 2.06 -11.94
CA ASP A 3 11.38 3.06 -12.93
C ASP A 3 11.39 4.48 -12.34
N GLU A 4 11.43 5.48 -13.21
CA GLU A 4 11.64 6.87 -12.81
C GLU A 4 10.44 7.46 -12.04
N ALA A 5 9.23 6.97 -12.31
CA ALA A 5 8.04 7.37 -11.56
C ALA A 5 8.11 6.83 -10.13
N THR A 6 8.51 5.57 -9.96
CA THR A 6 8.71 4.96 -8.64
C THR A 6 9.83 5.63 -7.85
N LYS A 7 10.97 5.97 -8.49
CA LYS A 7 12.03 6.74 -7.81
C LYS A 7 11.53 8.10 -7.32
N LYS A 8 10.76 8.80 -8.15
CA LYS A 8 10.21 10.12 -7.80
C LYS A 8 9.23 10.03 -6.63
N THR A 9 8.39 8.99 -6.59
CA THR A 9 7.47 8.75 -5.47
C THR A 9 8.24 8.41 -4.19
N LEU A 10 9.22 7.52 -4.26
CA LEU A 10 10.05 7.13 -3.12
C LEU A 10 10.87 8.30 -2.56
N ALA A 11 11.37 9.19 -3.43
CA ALA A 11 12.11 10.38 -3.02
C ALA A 11 11.26 11.37 -2.20
N GLN A 12 9.93 11.29 -2.28
CA GLN A 12 9.02 12.14 -1.52
C GLN A 12 8.62 11.54 -0.17
N ILE A 13 9.03 10.30 0.14
CA ILE A 13 8.77 9.65 1.42
C ILE A 13 9.97 9.92 2.34
N PRO A 14 9.77 10.55 3.52
CA PRO A 14 10.82 10.77 4.50
C PRO A 14 11.48 9.44 4.88
N LEU A 15 12.82 9.40 4.78
CA LEU A 15 13.59 8.24 5.21
C LEU A 15 13.72 8.22 6.74
N LEU A 16 13.66 7.03 7.30
CA LEU A 16 13.79 6.78 8.73
C LEU A 16 15.28 6.77 9.12
N LYS A 17 15.59 7.35 10.27
CA LYS A 17 16.96 7.56 10.74
C LYS A 17 17.25 6.72 11.97
N THR A 18 16.25 6.48 12.81
CA THR A 18 16.42 5.79 14.08
C THR A 18 16.45 4.27 13.89
N LYS A 19 17.54 3.62 14.27
CA LYS A 19 17.68 2.15 14.27
C LYS A 19 17.28 1.60 15.64
N ALA A 20 15.98 1.43 15.85
CA ALA A 20 15.40 0.89 17.09
C ALA A 20 14.26 -0.08 16.77
N GLY A 21 14.11 -1.12 17.58
CA GLY A 21 13.01 -2.08 17.55
C GLY A 21 12.15 -2.03 18.82
N PRO A 22 11.10 -2.86 18.92
CA PRO A 22 10.07 -2.75 19.96
C PRO A 22 10.54 -2.85 21.42
N ARG A 23 11.76 -3.34 21.65
CA ARG A 23 12.36 -3.52 22.98
C ARG A 23 13.30 -2.37 23.38
N ASP A 24 13.54 -1.41 22.51
CA ASP A 24 14.52 -0.33 22.71
C ASP A 24 13.94 0.92 23.41
N GLY A 25 12.80 0.77 24.09
CA GLY A 25 12.19 1.80 24.95
C GLY A 25 11.94 3.12 24.23
N GLU A 26 12.52 4.22 24.72
CA GLU A 26 12.31 5.57 24.15
C GLU A 26 12.79 5.70 22.70
N GLN A 27 13.84 4.98 22.30
CA GLN A 27 14.32 4.99 20.92
C GLN A 27 13.29 4.36 19.97
N TRP A 28 12.52 3.37 20.45
CA TRP A 28 11.41 2.81 19.70
C TRP A 28 10.28 3.82 19.51
N ILE A 29 9.98 4.64 20.52
CA ILE A 29 8.99 5.71 20.41
C ILE A 29 9.41 6.74 19.35
N GLN A 30 10.70 7.09 19.32
CA GLN A 30 11.24 7.98 18.29
C GLN A 30 11.13 7.36 16.89
N ARG A 31 11.48 6.09 16.74
CA ARG A 31 11.30 5.35 15.48
C ARG A 31 9.83 5.29 15.05
N LEU A 32 8.90 5.04 15.97
CA LEU A 32 7.46 5.04 15.67
C LEU A 32 6.98 6.39 15.15
N LYS A 33 7.45 7.50 15.71
CA LYS A 33 7.13 8.85 15.19
C LYS A 33 7.59 9.02 13.74
N GLU A 34 8.78 8.53 13.41
CA GLU A 34 9.30 8.54 12.03
C GLU A 34 8.42 7.68 11.11
N GLU A 35 8.06 6.46 11.53
CA GLU A 35 7.15 5.57 10.77
C GLU A 35 5.80 6.26 10.48
N TYR A 36 5.19 6.89 11.49
CA TYR A 36 3.93 7.63 11.31
C TYR A 36 4.09 8.81 10.36
N GLN A 37 5.17 9.58 10.44
CA GLN A 37 5.41 10.69 9.53
C GLN A 37 5.59 10.20 8.08
N SER A 38 6.35 9.13 7.86
CA SER A 38 6.55 8.55 6.53
C SER A 38 5.25 8.02 5.94
N LEU A 39 4.43 7.33 6.74
CA LEU A 39 3.11 6.88 6.33
C LEU A 39 2.17 8.05 6.01
N ILE A 40 2.11 9.07 6.86
CA ILE A 40 1.28 10.26 6.62
C ILE A 40 1.72 10.97 5.34
N GLN A 41 3.02 11.13 5.11
CA GLN A 41 3.52 11.80 3.91
C GLN A 41 3.24 10.98 2.64
N TYR A 42 3.47 9.66 2.68
CA TYR A 42 3.13 8.77 1.57
C TYR A 42 1.65 8.88 1.20
N VAL A 43 0.79 8.84 2.21
CA VAL A 43 -0.65 8.92 2.01
C VAL A 43 -1.07 10.33 1.53
N LYS A 44 -0.46 11.41 2.01
CA LYS A 44 -0.70 12.78 1.50
C LYS A 44 -0.27 12.95 0.04
N ASN A 45 0.84 12.32 -0.35
CA ASN A 45 1.36 12.38 -1.72
C ASN A 45 0.44 11.60 -2.68
N ASN A 46 -0.18 10.53 -2.20
CA ASN A 46 -1.30 9.88 -2.87
C ASN A 46 -2.53 10.80 -2.79
N LYS A 47 -2.70 11.67 -3.81
CA LYS A 47 -3.84 12.60 -4.00
C LYS A 47 -5.25 11.96 -3.97
N GLU A 48 -5.34 10.67 -3.69
CA GLU A 48 -6.55 9.85 -3.68
C GLU A 48 -7.14 9.66 -2.27
N MET A 49 -6.53 10.24 -1.22
CA MET A 49 -7.19 10.29 0.08
C MET A 49 -8.48 11.12 -0.01
N PRO A 50 -9.66 10.53 0.32
CA PRO A 50 -10.89 11.29 0.32
C PRO A 50 -10.83 12.40 1.37
N VAL A 51 -11.31 13.60 1.03
CA VAL A 51 -11.50 14.71 2.00
C VAL A 51 -12.41 14.29 3.17
N THR A 52 -13.27 13.29 2.92
CA THR A 52 -14.20 12.73 3.89
C THR A 52 -13.62 11.57 4.71
N TYR A 53 -12.32 11.27 4.62
CA TYR A 53 -11.67 10.29 5.48
C TYR A 53 -11.75 10.71 6.97
N PRO A 54 -12.02 9.79 7.92
CA PRO A 54 -12.12 8.33 7.79
C PRO A 54 -13.51 7.79 7.43
N THR A 55 -14.51 8.66 7.22
CA THR A 55 -15.87 8.23 6.83
C THR A 55 -15.85 7.45 5.52
N THR A 56 -15.07 7.93 4.54
CA THR A 56 -14.80 7.19 3.30
C THR A 56 -13.44 6.50 3.40
N ALA A 57 -13.39 5.21 3.09
CA ALA A 57 -12.15 4.46 3.01
C ALA A 57 -11.23 5.02 1.90
N PRO A 58 -9.91 4.99 2.09
CA PRO A 58 -8.98 5.41 1.05
C PRO A 58 -9.01 4.42 -0.14
N GLU A 59 -8.83 4.95 -1.35
CA GLU A 59 -8.61 4.13 -2.54
C GLU A 59 -7.13 3.71 -2.59
N ILE A 60 -6.89 2.41 -2.80
CA ILE A 60 -5.55 1.85 -2.88
C ILE A 60 -5.24 1.58 -4.35
N ALA A 61 -4.25 2.25 -4.89
CA ALA A 61 -3.82 2.10 -6.28
C ALA A 61 -2.46 1.40 -6.37
N LEU A 62 -2.36 0.46 -7.31
CA LEU A 62 -1.16 -0.23 -7.74
C LEU A 62 -0.97 -0.02 -9.26
N PRO A 63 -0.44 1.14 -9.68
CA PRO A 63 -0.35 1.50 -11.11
C PRO A 63 0.41 0.49 -11.96
N GLU A 64 1.43 -0.18 -11.40
CA GLU A 64 2.22 -1.21 -12.08
C GLU A 64 1.39 -2.43 -12.50
N LEU A 65 0.23 -2.63 -11.86
CA LEU A 65 -0.68 -3.74 -12.11
C LEU A 65 -1.90 -3.33 -12.95
N ASP A 66 -2.00 -2.06 -13.37
CA ASP A 66 -3.13 -1.55 -14.16
C ASP A 66 -3.29 -2.35 -15.46
N GLY A 67 -4.52 -2.79 -15.74
CA GLY A 67 -4.86 -3.62 -16.89
C GLY A 67 -4.36 -5.07 -16.85
N LYS A 68 -3.66 -5.52 -15.79
CA LYS A 68 -3.13 -6.90 -15.69
C LYS A 68 -4.12 -7.89 -15.06
N THR A 69 -5.08 -7.39 -14.27
CA THR A 69 -6.19 -8.18 -13.70
C THR A 69 -7.54 -7.48 -13.89
N ALA A 70 -8.61 -8.28 -14.00
CA ALA A 70 -10.00 -7.81 -14.01
C ALA A 70 -10.48 -7.29 -12.64
N LYS A 71 -9.76 -7.58 -11.55
CA LYS A 71 -10.05 -7.06 -10.19
C LYS A 71 -9.39 -5.70 -9.95
N MET A 72 -9.39 -4.85 -10.97
CA MET A 72 -8.85 -3.51 -10.92
C MET A 72 -9.74 -2.53 -11.69
N TYR A 73 -9.90 -1.33 -11.15
CA TYR A 73 -10.45 -0.18 -11.86
C TYR A 73 -9.34 0.59 -12.56
N ARG A 74 -9.74 1.46 -13.50
CA ARG A 74 -8.85 2.32 -14.28
C ARG A 74 -7.87 3.09 -13.37
N GLY A 75 -6.60 3.11 -13.75
CA GLY A 75 -5.56 3.81 -13.01
C GLY A 75 -4.94 2.98 -11.88
N GLY A 76 -5.11 1.65 -11.91
CA GLY A 76 -4.45 0.77 -10.95
C GLY A 76 -5.22 0.53 -9.65
N LYS A 77 -6.45 1.03 -9.51
CA LYS A 77 -7.19 0.98 -8.24
C LYS A 77 -7.72 -0.42 -7.97
N ILE A 78 -7.41 -0.99 -6.81
CA ILE A 78 -7.83 -2.35 -6.50
C ILE A 78 -9.37 -2.42 -6.34
N CYS A 79 -9.99 -3.42 -6.96
CA CYS A 79 -11.39 -3.71 -6.72
C CYS A 79 -11.52 -4.40 -5.37
N LEU A 80 -11.90 -3.63 -4.35
CA LEU A 80 -12.21 -4.17 -3.02
C LEU A 80 -13.48 -5.04 -3.09
N THR A 81 -13.56 -6.04 -2.22
CA THR A 81 -14.74 -6.91 -2.15
C THR A 81 -15.97 -6.13 -1.70
N ASP A 82 -17.16 -6.57 -2.13
CA ASP A 82 -18.43 -5.95 -1.73
C ASP A 82 -18.63 -5.97 -0.20
N HIS A 83 -17.98 -6.89 0.50
CA HIS A 83 -17.99 -7.00 1.96
C HIS A 83 -17.17 -5.91 2.67
N PHE A 84 -16.21 -5.28 1.99
CA PHE A 84 -15.32 -4.30 2.61
C PHE A 84 -16.04 -2.99 2.95
N LYS A 85 -16.86 -2.44 2.05
CA LYS A 85 -17.52 -1.13 2.26
C LYS A 85 -18.50 -1.17 3.47
N PRO A 86 -19.38 -2.18 3.62
CA PRO A 86 -20.23 -2.30 4.81
C PRO A 86 -19.44 -2.50 6.09
N LEU A 87 -18.35 -3.28 6.04
CA LEU A 87 -17.48 -3.52 7.20
C LEU A 87 -16.79 -2.23 7.64
N TRP A 88 -16.29 -1.43 6.70
CA TRP A 88 -15.70 -0.12 6.97
C TRP A 88 -16.71 0.81 7.62
N ALA A 89 -17.88 0.98 7.00
CA ALA A 89 -18.92 1.89 7.47
C ALA A 89 -19.35 1.62 8.93
N ARG A 90 -19.46 0.34 9.32
CA ARG A 90 -19.82 -0.06 10.70
C ARG A 90 -18.74 0.25 11.74
N ASN A 91 -17.51 0.43 11.31
CA ASN A 91 -16.36 0.63 12.20
C ASN A 91 -15.76 2.04 12.10
N VAL A 92 -16.34 2.96 11.32
CA VAL A 92 -15.98 4.38 11.38
C VAL A 92 -16.32 4.93 12.77
N PRO A 93 -15.45 5.73 13.42
CA PRO A 93 -14.12 6.21 12.98
C PRO A 93 -12.94 5.37 13.51
N LYS A 94 -13.17 4.15 14.01
CA LYS A 94 -12.14 3.28 14.60
C LYS A 94 -11.16 2.73 13.57
N PHE A 95 -11.59 2.59 12.32
CA PHE A 95 -10.74 2.11 11.23
C PHE A 95 -9.88 3.23 10.64
N GLY A 96 -8.72 2.84 10.08
CA GLY A 96 -7.76 3.77 9.48
C GLY A 96 -6.84 3.08 8.48
N ILE A 97 -5.74 3.73 8.10
CA ILE A 97 -4.83 3.26 7.03
C ILE A 97 -4.38 1.81 7.24
N ALA A 98 -3.97 1.45 8.45
CA ALA A 98 -3.53 0.08 8.76
C ALA A 98 -4.65 -0.96 8.50
N HIS A 99 -5.89 -0.62 8.88
CA HIS A 99 -7.06 -1.48 8.62
C HIS A 99 -7.38 -1.56 7.12
N ALA A 100 -7.22 -0.46 6.37
CA ALA A 100 -7.40 -0.47 4.92
C ALA A 100 -6.36 -1.37 4.22
N MET A 101 -5.11 -1.35 4.67
CA MET A 101 -4.07 -2.24 4.16
C MET A 101 -4.34 -3.70 4.54
N ALA A 102 -4.70 -3.97 5.79
CA ALA A 102 -4.89 -5.33 6.28
C ALA A 102 -6.15 -6.01 5.73
N LEU A 103 -7.26 -5.27 5.57
CA LEU A 103 -8.55 -5.82 5.15
C LEU A 103 -8.87 -5.58 3.67
N GLY A 104 -8.21 -4.61 3.04
CA GLY A 104 -8.38 -4.30 1.62
C GLY A 104 -7.24 -4.88 0.78
N LEU A 105 -6.04 -4.32 0.94
CA LEU A 105 -4.88 -4.69 0.13
C LEU A 105 -4.41 -6.14 0.38
N GLY A 106 -4.32 -6.58 1.64
CA GLY A 106 -3.83 -7.91 2.00
C GLY A 106 -4.60 -9.06 1.32
N PRO A 107 -5.94 -9.15 1.50
CA PRO A 107 -6.75 -10.17 0.86
C PRO A 107 -6.71 -10.09 -0.67
N TRP A 108 -6.63 -8.88 -1.23
CA TRP A 108 -6.51 -8.69 -2.68
C TRP A 108 -5.19 -9.26 -3.21
N LEU A 109 -4.05 -8.94 -2.57
CA LEU A 109 -2.75 -9.48 -2.96
C LEU A 109 -2.72 -11.01 -2.85
N ALA A 110 -3.34 -11.58 -1.82
CA ALA A 110 -3.38 -13.03 -1.61
C ALA A 110 -4.11 -13.78 -2.74
N VAL A 111 -5.06 -13.15 -3.42
CA VAL A 111 -5.81 -13.76 -4.53
C VAL A 111 -5.20 -13.42 -5.88
N GLU A 112 -4.86 -12.15 -6.10
CA GLU A 112 -4.49 -11.66 -7.43
C GLU A 112 -3.02 -11.89 -7.77
N VAL A 113 -2.10 -11.80 -6.79
CA VAL A 113 -0.67 -12.02 -7.08
C VAL A 113 -0.39 -13.45 -7.56
N PRO A 114 -0.95 -14.51 -6.95
CA PRO A 114 -0.79 -15.87 -7.48
C PRO A 114 -1.34 -16.06 -8.90
N ASP A 115 -2.51 -15.48 -9.23
CA ASP A 115 -3.08 -15.54 -10.59
C ASP A 115 -2.17 -14.84 -11.61
N LEU A 116 -1.67 -13.65 -11.26
CA LEU A 116 -0.78 -12.88 -12.12
C LEU A 116 0.55 -13.60 -12.39
N ILE A 117 1.08 -14.31 -11.38
CA ILE A 117 2.27 -15.15 -11.53
C ILE A 117 1.96 -16.37 -12.41
N ALA A 118 0.83 -17.06 -12.17
CA ALA A 118 0.43 -18.24 -12.95
C ALA A 118 0.22 -17.90 -14.44
N ARG A 119 -0.29 -16.71 -14.75
CA ARG A 119 -0.45 -16.19 -16.10
C ARG A 119 0.85 -15.68 -16.74
N GLY A 120 1.95 -15.65 -15.98
CA GLY A 120 3.26 -15.15 -16.44
C GLY A 120 3.31 -13.63 -16.66
N VAL A 121 2.32 -12.89 -16.14
CA VAL A 121 2.20 -11.44 -16.32
C VAL A 121 3.07 -10.68 -15.32
N VAL A 122 3.38 -11.31 -14.18
CA VAL A 122 4.30 -10.80 -13.14
C VAL A 122 5.37 -11.84 -12.88
N THR A 123 6.63 -11.40 -12.78
CA THR A 123 7.78 -12.24 -12.46
C THR A 123 8.45 -11.79 -11.16
N HIS A 124 9.03 -12.73 -10.42
CA HIS A 124 9.76 -12.41 -9.20
C HIS A 124 11.05 -11.66 -9.53
N LYS A 125 11.26 -10.53 -8.87
CA LYS A 125 12.36 -9.60 -9.16
C LYS A 125 13.75 -10.24 -9.03
N ASP A 126 13.91 -11.22 -8.14
CA ASP A 126 15.21 -11.86 -7.88
C ASP A 126 15.65 -12.83 -8.99
N THR A 127 14.76 -13.17 -9.94
CA THR A 127 15.11 -14.04 -11.08
C THR A 127 15.78 -13.29 -12.24
N SER A 128 15.91 -11.96 -12.13
CA SER A 128 16.42 -11.08 -13.19
C SER A 128 17.83 -10.52 -12.94
N SER A 129 18.56 -11.07 -11.97
CA SER A 129 19.96 -10.73 -11.68
C SER A 129 20.97 -11.82 -12.04
N ASP A 130 20.61 -12.81 -12.84
CA ASP A 130 21.55 -13.91 -13.18
C ASP A 130 21.40 -14.48 -14.59
N LYS A 131 21.15 -13.61 -15.59
CA LYS A 131 21.40 -13.94 -17.01
C LYS A 131 21.97 -12.73 -17.75
N SER A 132 23.29 -12.81 -17.94
CA SER A 132 24.19 -12.07 -18.84
C SER A 132 24.51 -10.62 -18.53
#